data_AF-A0A836ZST8-F1
#
_entry.id   AF-A0A836ZST8-F1
#
_cell.length_a   1.000
_cell.length_b   1.000
_cell.length_c   1.000
_cell.angle_alpha   90.00
_cell.angle_beta   90.00
_cell.angle_gamma   90.00
#
_symmetry.space_group_name_H-M   'P 1'
#
loop_
_entity.id
_entity.type
_entity.pdbx_description
1 polymer ?
#
loop_
_entity_poly.entity_id
_entity_poly.type
_entity_poly.pdbx_seq_one_letter_code
_entity_poly.pdbx_strand_id
1 'polypeptide(L)'
;MRGKDTVFVPFFGHPASTITATHQLARLTGCAVVPYFHRREGGRYILKIAPPLADIPSDDVIADTTQVNAAIEDMVREAPDQYLWIHRRFKRQPGGRSAFYN
;
A
#
# COMPACT_ATOMS: atom_id res chain seq x y z
N MET A 1 15.01 -8.41 13.26
CA MET A 1 13.71 -7.94 12.73
C MET A 1 13.06 -9.09 11.94
N ARG A 2 12.09 -9.82 12.50
CA ARG A 2 11.31 -10.85 11.78
C ARG A 2 10.23 -10.15 10.95
N GLY A 3 10.62 -9.44 9.90
CA GLY A 3 9.68 -8.75 9.00
C GLY A 3 9.36 -9.60 7.78
N LYS A 4 8.39 -10.51 7.87
CA LYS A 4 7.91 -11.27 6.69
C LYS A 4 6.40 -11.60 6.71
N ASP A 5 5.59 -10.90 7.50
CA ASP A 5 4.15 -11.07 7.41
C ASP A 5 3.64 -10.22 6.23
N THR A 6 3.35 -10.90 5.13
CA THR A 6 2.68 -10.32 3.96
C THR A 6 1.37 -11.05 3.74
N VAL A 7 0.34 -10.31 3.35
CA VAL A 7 -0.93 -10.87 2.88
C VAL A 7 -1.11 -10.58 1.39
N PHE A 8 -1.87 -11.41 0.70
CA PHE A 8 -2.30 -11.11 -0.66
C PHE A 8 -3.57 -10.27 -0.60
N VAL A 9 -3.47 -9.01 -1.00
CA VAL A 9 -4.59 -8.06 -1.08
C VAL A 9 -4.61 -7.39 -2.45
N PRO A 10 -5.77 -6.90 -2.92
CA PRO A 10 -5.87 -6.24 -4.22
C PRO A 10 -4.96 -5.01 -4.32
N PHE A 11 -4.30 -4.86 -5.46
CA PHE A 11 -3.73 -3.60 -5.93
C PHE A 11 -4.07 -3.44 -7.41
N PHE A 12 -4.88 -2.43 -7.73
CA PHE A 12 -5.56 -2.25 -9.02
C PHE A 12 -6.29 -3.52 -9.48
N GLY A 13 -7.01 -4.16 -8.57
CA GLY A 13 -7.78 -5.38 -8.84
C GLY A 13 -6.96 -6.67 -8.95
N HIS A 14 -5.64 -6.61 -8.90
CA HIS A 14 -4.77 -7.79 -8.96
C HIS A 14 -4.20 -8.15 -7.59
N PRO A 15 -4.12 -9.43 -7.20
CA PRO A 15 -3.48 -9.84 -5.96
C PRO A 15 -2.02 -9.39 -5.90
N ALA A 16 -1.67 -8.63 -4.86
CA ALA A 16 -0.30 -8.20 -4.58
C ALA A 16 0.10 -8.66 -3.17
N SER A 17 1.33 -9.16 -3.03
CA SER A 17 1.91 -9.48 -1.73
C SER A 17 2.29 -8.17 -1.03
N THR A 18 1.47 -7.74 -0.07
CA THR A 18 1.63 -6.48 0.66
C THR A 18 2.02 -6.76 2.11
N ILE A 19 2.97 -5.98 2.63
CA ILE A 19 3.43 -6.07 4.03
C ILE A 19 2.33 -5.64 5.01
N THR A 20 2.22 -6.33 6.14
CA THR A 20 1.21 -6.04 7.18
C THR A 20 1.69 -5.02 8.22
N ALA A 21 2.87 -4.43 8.02
CA ALA A 21 3.55 -3.59 9.03
C ALA A 21 2.69 -2.40 9.51
N THR A 22 1.93 -1.76 8.61
CA THR A 22 1.04 -0.64 8.97
C THR A 22 -0.04 -1.08 9.97
N HIS A 23 -0.73 -2.19 9.70
CA HIS A 23 -1.70 -2.78 10.62
C HIS A 23 -1.04 -3.13 11.97
N GLN A 24 0.12 -3.80 11.96
CA GLN A 24 0.79 -4.21 13.19
C GLN A 24 1.22 -3.01 14.05
N LEU A 25 1.77 -1.96 13.43
CA LEU A 25 2.17 -0.74 14.15
C LEU A 25 0.97 -0.02 14.76
N ALA A 26 -0.12 0.13 13.98
CA ALA A 26 -1.34 0.74 14.47
C ALA A 26 -1.94 -0.07 15.64
N ARG A 27 -1.98 -1.41 15.53
CA ARG A 27 -2.45 -2.31 16.59
C ARG A 27 -1.61 -2.24 17.86
N LEU A 28 -0.29 -2.16 17.74
CA LEU A 28 0.63 -2.13 18.89
C LEU A 28 0.60 -0.80 19.64
N THR A 29 0.28 0.30 18.97
CA THR A 29 0.47 1.65 19.51
C THR A 29 -0.82 2.46 19.67
N GLY A 30 -1.90 2.07 18.99
CA GLY A 30 -3.11 2.87 18.89
C GLY A 30 -2.93 4.15 18.05
N CYS A 31 -1.86 4.24 17.25
CA CYS A 31 -1.60 5.45 16.46
C CYS A 31 -2.55 5.58 15.26
N ALA A 32 -2.84 6.82 14.87
CA ALA A 32 -3.51 7.10 13.61
C ALA A 32 -2.61 6.72 12.42
N VAL A 33 -3.22 6.15 11.37
CA VAL A 33 -2.55 5.91 10.09
C VAL A 33 -2.95 7.01 9.12
N VAL A 34 -1.99 7.86 8.75
CA VAL A 34 -2.25 9.05 7.92
C VAL A 34 -1.55 8.90 6.56
N PRO A 35 -2.29 8.69 5.46
CA PRO A 35 -1.72 8.69 4.13
C PRO A 35 -1.22 10.09 3.75
N TYR A 36 -0.09 10.14 3.08
CA TYR A 36 0.34 11.34 2.38
C TYR A 36 0.74 10.98 0.96
N PHE A 37 0.49 11.91 0.06
CA PHE A 37 0.73 11.78 -1.36
C PHE A 37 1.71 12.86 -1.78
N HIS A 38 2.74 12.47 -2.52
CA HIS A 38 3.70 13.40 -3.05
C HIS A 38 3.80 13.22 -4.55
N ARG A 39 3.87 14.33 -5.26
CA ARG A 39 4.17 14.36 -6.69
C ARG A 39 5.02 15.59 -6.99
N ARG A 40 5.80 15.49 -8.06
CA ARG A 40 6.58 16.58 -8.59
C ARG A 40 5.74 17.35 -9.61
N GLU A 41 5.72 18.67 -9.48
CA GLU A 41 5.14 19.59 -10.45
C GLU A 41 6.20 20.61 -10.82
N GLY A 42 6.75 20.49 -12.04
CA GLY A 42 7.90 21.27 -12.49
C GLY A 42 9.13 21.08 -11.58
N GLY A 43 9.59 22.16 -10.96
CA GLY A 43 10.74 22.17 -10.04
C GLY A 43 10.38 21.95 -8.56
N ARG A 44 9.12 21.66 -8.23
CA ARG A 44 8.62 21.60 -6.84
C ARG A 44 7.99 20.24 -6.53
N TYR A 45 7.89 19.94 -5.23
CA TYR A 45 7.08 18.84 -4.73
C TYR A 45 5.78 19.39 -4.13
N ILE A 46 4.66 18.77 -4.51
CA ILE A 46 3.37 18.98 -3.88
C ILE A 46 3.13 17.82 -2.91
N LEU A 47 2.88 18.16 -1.65
CA LEU A 47 2.53 17.20 -0.60
C LEU A 47 1.06 17.40 -0.24
N LYS A 48 0.27 16.33 -0.33
CA LYS A 48 -1.11 16.27 0.14
C LYS A 48 -1.18 15.29 1.29
N ILE A 49 -1.58 15.77 2.47
CA ILE A 49 -1.82 14.93 3.65
C ILE A 49 -3.31 14.64 3.68
N ALA A 50 -3.70 13.37 3.62
CA ALA A 50 -5.08 12.95 3.72
C ALA A 50 -5.54 12.91 5.19
N PRO A 51 -6.86 12.88 5.46
CA PRO A 51 -7.34 12.48 6.77
C PRO A 51 -6.80 11.10 7.17
N PRO A 52 -6.71 10.79 8.48
CA PRO A 52 -6.42 9.44 8.94
C PRO A 52 -7.38 8.43 8.30
N LEU A 53 -6.88 7.25 7.98
CA LEU A 53 -7.72 6.13 7.58
C LEU A 53 -8.66 5.78 8.73
N ALA A 54 -9.95 5.63 8.42
CA ALA A 54 -10.95 5.23 9.39
C ALA A 54 -10.83 3.73 9.70
N ASP A 55 -11.19 3.36 10.94
CA ASP A 55 -11.33 1.96 11.37
C ASP A 55 -10.06 1.10 11.24
N ILE A 56 -8.87 1.73 11.27
CA ILE A 56 -7.58 1.05 11.36
C ILE A 56 -6.91 1.39 12.71
N PRO A 57 -6.36 0.41 13.45
CA PRO A 57 -6.38 -1.02 13.15
C PRO A 57 -7.76 -1.64 13.41
N SER A 58 -8.16 -2.58 12.56
CA SER A 58 -9.26 -3.51 12.84
C SER A 58 -8.70 -4.86 13.34
N ASP A 59 -9.59 -5.82 13.61
CA ASP A 59 -9.20 -7.20 13.89
C ASP A 59 -8.87 -8.02 12.63
N ASP A 60 -9.02 -7.42 11.42
CA ASP A 60 -8.76 -8.06 10.14
C ASP A 60 -7.57 -7.39 9.41
N VAL A 61 -6.43 -8.07 9.46
CA VAL A 61 -5.21 -7.63 8.77
C VAL A 61 -5.37 -7.54 7.25
N ILE A 62 -6.24 -8.35 6.64
CA ILE A 62 -6.51 -8.31 5.19
C ILE A 62 -7.32 -7.05 4.86
N ALA A 63 -8.34 -6.73 5.65
CA ALA A 63 -9.14 -5.51 5.47
C ALA A 63 -8.27 -4.25 5.59
N ASP A 64 -7.49 -4.15 6.65
CA ASP A 64 -6.59 -2.99 6.88
C ASP A 64 -5.55 -2.84 5.79
N THR A 65 -4.92 -3.95 5.39
CA THR A 65 -3.90 -3.92 4.33
C THR A 65 -4.51 -3.60 2.96
N THR A 66 -5.77 -3.99 2.73
CA THR A 66 -6.53 -3.62 1.52
C THR A 66 -6.81 -2.11 1.50
N GLN A 67 -7.22 -1.53 2.63
CA GLN A 67 -7.44 -0.09 2.74
C GLN A 67 -6.16 0.72 2.49
N VAL A 68 -5.02 0.24 3.02
CA VAL A 68 -3.71 0.84 2.73
C VAL A 68 -3.36 0.77 1.25
N ASN A 69 -3.61 -0.37 0.58
CA ASN A 69 -3.41 -0.48 -0.86
C ASN A 69 -4.31 0.49 -1.65
N ALA A 70 -5.58 0.62 -1.27
CA ALA A 70 -6.50 1.56 -1.90
C ALA A 70 -6.00 3.02 -1.79
N ALA A 71 -5.50 3.42 -0.62
CA ALA A 71 -4.89 4.74 -0.46
C ALA A 71 -3.66 4.94 -1.37
N ILE A 72 -2.85 3.89 -1.58
CA ILE A 72 -1.73 3.93 -2.53
C ILE A 72 -2.26 4.00 -3.98
N GLU A 73 -3.34 3.31 -4.33
CA GLU A 73 -3.96 3.43 -5.66
C GLU A 73 -4.44 4.85 -5.94
N ASP A 74 -5.06 5.51 -4.96
CA ASP A 74 -5.48 6.92 -5.09
C ASP A 74 -4.26 7.83 -5.34
N MET A 75 -3.17 7.64 -4.60
CA MET A 75 -1.90 8.33 -4.86
C MET A 75 -1.41 8.14 -6.29
N VAL A 76 -1.44 6.90 -6.77
CA VAL A 76 -0.96 6.55 -8.11
C VAL A 76 -1.85 7.15 -9.18
N ARG A 77 -3.18 7.23 -8.97
CA ARG A 77 -4.10 7.87 -9.91
C ARG A 77 -3.85 9.37 -10.04
N GLU A 78 -3.34 10.05 -9.01
CA GLU A 78 -3.00 11.47 -9.09
C GLU A 78 -1.78 11.77 -9.99
N ALA A 79 -0.80 10.86 -10.06
CA ALA A 79 0.43 11.04 -10.85
C ALA A 79 1.00 9.68 -11.31
N PRO A 80 0.32 8.99 -12.25
CA PRO A 80 0.65 7.61 -12.59
C PRO A 80 2.05 7.47 -13.20
N ASP A 81 2.52 8.47 -13.94
CA ASP A 81 3.86 8.53 -14.53
C ASP A 81 5.00 8.62 -13.48
N GLN A 82 4.67 9.02 -12.25
CA GLN A 82 5.65 9.23 -11.17
C GLN A 82 5.71 8.05 -10.18
N TYR A 83 4.86 7.05 -10.33
CA TYR A 83 4.94 5.85 -9.51
C TYR A 83 6.12 4.97 -9.90
N LEU A 84 6.72 4.28 -8.93
CA LEU A 84 7.86 3.39 -9.13
C LEU A 84 7.46 2.06 -9.81
N TRP A 85 6.99 2.11 -11.07
CA TRP A 85 6.53 0.92 -11.82
C TRP A 85 7.61 -0.14 -12.05
N ILE A 86 8.89 0.23 -11.94
CA ILE A 86 10.01 -0.71 -12.02
C ILE A 86 10.04 -1.70 -10.83
N HIS A 87 9.38 -1.36 -9.72
CA HIS A 87 9.21 -2.28 -8.61
C HIS A 87 8.28 -3.43 -9.04
N ARG A 88 8.81 -4.66 -9.08
CA ARG A 88 8.07 -5.88 -9.46
C ARG A 88 7.04 -6.29 -8.40
N ARG A 89 6.03 -5.45 -8.15
CA ARG A 89 5.02 -5.59 -7.09
C ARG A 89 4.27 -6.92 -7.16
N PHE A 90 4.06 -7.43 -8.38
CA PHE A 90 3.34 -8.69 -8.62
C PHE A 90 4.24 -9.93 -8.71
N LYS A 91 5.53 -9.85 -8.29
CA LYS A 91 6.51 -10.94 -8.47
C LYS A 91 6.07 -12.22 -7.77
N ARG A 92 5.34 -12.08 -6.67
CA ARG A 92 4.66 -13.16 -5.97
C ARG A 92 3.17 -13.06 -6.28
N GLN A 93 2.58 -14.20 -6.62
CA GLN A 93 1.14 -14.37 -6.79
C GLN A 93 0.67 -15.52 -5.90
N PRO A 94 -0.62 -15.62 -5.60
CA PRO A 94 -1.20 -16.84 -5.06
C PRO A 94 -0.79 -18.04 -5.93
N GLY A 95 -0.25 -19.10 -5.33
CA GLY A 95 0.29 -20.25 -6.07
C GLY A 95 1.76 -20.14 -6.50
N GLY A 96 2.46 -19.04 -6.19
CA GLY A 96 3.92 -18.95 -6.22
C GLY A 96 4.55 -18.41 -7.51
N ARG A 97 4.00 -18.66 -8.70
CA ARG A 97 4.53 -18.14 -9.97
C ARG A 97 3.76 -16.89 -10.42
N SER A 98 4.47 -15.82 -10.78
CA SER A 98 3.85 -14.64 -11.37
C SER A 98 3.44 -14.88 -12.83
N ALA A 99 2.25 -14.42 -13.21
CA ALA A 99 1.83 -14.33 -14.61
C ALA A 99 2.33 -13.05 -15.31
N PHE A 100 2.88 -12.10 -14.55
CA PHE A 100 3.22 -10.76 -15.03
C PHE A 100 4.70 -10.60 -15.41
N TYR A 101 5.56 -11.52 -14.96
CA TYR A 101 6.99 -11.47 -15.21
C TYR A 101 7.46 -12.80 -15.77
N ASN A 102 8.20 -12.73 -16.88
CA ASN A 102 8.95 -13.86 -17.45
C ASN A 102 10.24 -14.12 -16.67
#